data_AF-A0A484QCJ7-F1
#
_entry.id   AF-A0A484QCJ7-F1
#
_cell.length_a   1.000
_cell.length_b   1.000
_cell.length_c   1.000
_cell.angle_alpha   90.00
_cell.angle_beta   90.00
_cell.angle_gamma   90.00
#
_symmetry.space_group_name_H-M   'P 1'
#
loop_
_entity.id
_entity.type
_entity.pdbx_description
1 polymer ?
#
loop_
_entity_poly.entity_id
_entity_poly.type
_entity_poly.pdbx_seq_one_letter_code
_entity_poly.pdbx_strand_id
1 'polypeptide(L)'
;MLSLQNLSLKKKLTGLVLFFIATLLALGAIAMQELWSVSQHQRAMYTDTVQPLRVVVDAAREGATHYRRLYKYILTPDRKERDAELRFNAQSEQAVLDTARMLQGESDPALRDASTKLADAWSRYKASVNTVQAMADRGDPAVMDEMHNTAAGLHIAVRTVLLDAAKRQEELARLDTDASAASVEHTFWLLTGLMLLGALVSSILGLGLVRSVMRQLGGEPAYAAQVAQEVAKGNLGLRVMLRDGDQTSVLANMDSMRANLAGIVRQVRQASEAIATGAGQISSGNTDLSQRTEEQASSLEETAASMEEMNATTQQNLDAVRTASELAISARNAAARGGDVVGNVVSTMDDINASSQRIGDIIGVIDSIAFQTNILALNAAVEAARAGEQGRGFAVVAGEVRALAQRSAEAAKEIKQLISQSAGKVEAGSRLVSDAGSAMNDIVAEVRRVADLISEIGAAAQEQGQGISQVSDAVNQLDRVTQENAALVEEAAAAAGSLDEQAAKLVNLVSVFQLGKETVKAPMTNTAPTQTPPAPPPAAAPAPAPAKPAAPTPATIKAAPVVARPVDKTVITPTPHRPAALRKRAPAQDAEPARATPRPASPVPSQANDDWESF
;
A
#
# COMPACT_ATOMS: atom_id res chain seq x y z
N MET A 1 45.11 -34.01 4.18
CA MET A 1 44.65 -32.65 3.83
C MET A 1 43.15 -32.55 4.11
N LEU A 2 42.76 -32.25 5.35
CA LEU A 2 41.35 -32.07 5.71
C LEU A 2 40.77 -30.81 5.04
N SER A 3 39.48 -30.88 4.69
CA SER A 3 38.68 -29.84 4.02
C SER A 3 38.61 -28.54 4.85
N LEU A 4 39.67 -27.73 4.76
CA LEU A 4 39.73 -26.38 5.30
C LEU A 4 38.73 -25.43 4.63
N GLN A 5 38.09 -25.84 3.52
CA GLN A 5 37.17 -25.01 2.76
C GLN A 5 35.89 -24.69 3.53
N ASN A 6 35.39 -25.63 4.36
CA ASN A 6 34.11 -25.49 5.07
C ASN A 6 34.21 -24.93 6.50
N LEU A 7 35.41 -24.56 6.98
CA LEU A 7 35.54 -23.92 8.28
C LEU A 7 35.07 -22.46 8.21
N SER A 8 34.33 -22.01 9.25
CA SER A 8 33.98 -20.60 9.41
C SER A 8 35.23 -19.74 9.55
N LEU A 9 35.14 -18.47 9.14
CA LEU A 9 36.27 -17.53 9.18
C LEU A 9 36.90 -17.46 10.58
N LYS A 10 36.07 -17.42 11.63
CA LYS A 10 36.49 -17.48 13.03
C LYS A 10 37.36 -18.71 13.32
N LYS A 11 36.94 -19.90 12.89
CA LYS A 11 37.69 -21.15 13.12
C LYS A 11 39.01 -21.17 12.35
N LYS A 12 39.04 -20.64 11.12
CA LYS A 12 40.28 -20.52 10.33
C LYS A 12 41.29 -19.57 10.98
N LEU A 13 40.83 -18.40 11.45
CA LEU A 13 41.68 -17.40 12.12
C LEU A 13 42.23 -17.95 13.44
N THR A 14 41.35 -18.56 14.26
CA THR A 14 41.75 -19.15 15.55
C THR A 14 42.74 -20.30 15.34
N GLY A 15 42.52 -21.14 14.33
CA GLY A 15 43.42 -22.24 13.99
C GLY A 15 44.81 -21.77 13.54
N LEU A 16 44.89 -20.71 12.72
CA LEU A 16 46.16 -20.10 12.30
C LEU A 16 46.96 -19.56 13.51
N VAL A 17 46.27 -18.83 14.40
CA VAL A 17 46.90 -18.25 15.59
C VAL A 17 47.38 -19.35 16.54
N LEU A 18 46.55 -20.36 16.81
CA LEU A 18 46.93 -21.49 17.66
C LEU A 18 48.11 -22.27 17.08
N PHE A 19 48.15 -22.48 15.76
CA PHE A 19 49.27 -23.11 15.10
C PHE A 19 50.56 -22.31 15.29
N PHE A 20 50.51 -20.99 15.12
CA PHE A 20 51.68 -20.11 15.31
C PHE A 20 52.17 -20.09 16.77
N ILE A 21 51.26 -20.06 17.74
CA ILE A 21 51.62 -20.13 19.16
C ILE A 21 52.26 -21.48 19.48
N ALA A 22 51.69 -22.58 18.99
CA ALA A 22 52.21 -23.92 19.25
C ALA A 22 53.60 -24.12 18.64
N THR A 23 53.86 -23.62 17.43
CA THR A 23 55.19 -23.72 16.80
C THR A 23 56.23 -22.87 17.52
N LEU A 24 55.88 -21.65 17.96
CA LEU A 24 56.77 -20.81 18.76
C LEU A 24 57.12 -21.44 20.11
N LEU A 25 56.14 -22.02 20.81
CA LEU A 25 56.38 -22.72 22.08
C LEU A 25 57.27 -23.95 21.89
N ALA A 26 57.07 -24.73 20.82
CA ALA A 26 57.90 -25.88 20.51
C ALA A 26 59.36 -25.47 20.18
N LEU A 27 59.55 -24.44 19.35
CA LEU A 27 60.86 -23.87 19.04
C LEU A 27 61.56 -23.35 20.31
N GLY A 28 60.83 -22.62 21.15
CA GLY A 28 61.35 -22.11 22.41
C GLY A 28 61.77 -23.21 23.38
N ALA A 29 61.00 -24.29 23.48
CA ALA A 29 61.32 -25.43 24.33
C ALA A 29 62.59 -26.16 23.86
N ILE A 30 62.72 -26.42 22.54
CA ILE A 30 63.91 -27.07 21.95
C ILE A 30 65.15 -26.19 22.16
N ALA A 31 65.04 -24.88 21.89
CA ALA A 31 66.16 -23.96 22.09
C ALA A 31 66.61 -23.88 23.56
N MET A 32 65.67 -23.87 24.52
CA MET A 32 66.00 -23.89 25.95
C MET A 32 66.68 -25.19 26.37
N GLN A 33 66.19 -26.34 25.87
CA GLN A 33 66.77 -27.64 26.19
C GLN A 33 68.21 -27.75 25.70
N GLU A 34 68.49 -27.28 24.48
CA GLU A 34 69.84 -27.32 23.91
C GLU A 34 70.78 -26.31 24.57
N LEU A 35 70.31 -25.10 24.88
CA LEU A 35 71.10 -24.13 25.64
C LEU A 35 71.48 -24.67 27.02
N TRP A 36 70.56 -25.42 27.65
CA TRP A 36 70.84 -26.11 28.92
C TRP A 36 71.89 -27.21 28.73
N SER A 37 71.80 -28.02 27.68
CA SER A 37 72.78 -29.05 27.33
C SER A 37 74.19 -28.46 27.13
N VAL A 38 74.31 -27.41 26.31
CA VAL A 38 75.58 -26.70 26.08
C VAL A 38 76.14 -26.15 27.39
N SER A 39 75.30 -25.56 28.25
CA SER A 39 75.74 -25.08 29.56
C SER A 39 76.23 -26.20 30.47
N GLN A 40 75.69 -27.42 30.39
CA GLN A 40 76.16 -28.58 31.17
C GLN A 40 77.50 -29.07 30.62
N HIS A 41 77.64 -29.22 29.30
CA HIS A 41 78.89 -29.62 28.65
C HIS A 41 80.03 -28.65 28.95
N GLN A 42 79.77 -27.34 28.90
CA GLN A 42 80.79 -26.33 29.21
C GLN A 42 81.26 -26.39 30.68
N ARG A 43 80.37 -26.74 31.61
CA ARG A 43 80.73 -26.93 33.03
C ARG A 43 81.59 -28.19 33.22
N ALA A 44 81.19 -29.30 32.60
CA ALA A 44 81.92 -30.57 32.66
C ALA A 44 83.34 -30.44 32.07
N MET A 45 83.48 -29.80 30.90
CA MET A 45 84.79 -29.54 30.27
C MET A 45 85.75 -28.80 31.22
N TYR A 46 85.24 -27.81 31.96
CA TYR A 46 86.06 -27.04 32.89
C TYR A 46 86.53 -27.88 34.09
N THR A 47 85.63 -28.67 34.70
CA THR A 47 85.94 -29.46 35.90
C THR A 47 86.74 -30.71 35.60
N ASP A 48 86.45 -31.39 34.49
CA ASP A 48 86.91 -32.75 34.23
C ASP A 48 88.18 -32.78 33.37
N THR A 49 88.44 -31.71 32.62
CA THR A 49 89.56 -31.68 31.66
C THR A 49 90.52 -30.53 31.91
N VAL A 50 90.02 -29.30 32.04
CA VAL A 50 90.88 -28.11 32.22
C VAL A 50 91.50 -28.03 33.62
N GLN A 51 90.73 -28.28 34.67
CA GLN A 51 91.23 -28.21 36.04
C GLN A 51 92.33 -29.27 36.32
N PRO A 52 92.16 -30.56 35.98
CA PRO A 52 93.21 -31.56 36.17
C PRO A 52 94.47 -31.24 35.35
N LEU A 53 94.33 -30.72 34.12
CA LEU A 53 95.48 -30.30 33.30
C LEU A 53 96.35 -29.28 34.04
N ARG A 54 95.71 -28.28 34.67
CA ARG A 54 96.42 -27.29 35.49
C ARG A 54 97.16 -27.95 36.66
N VAL A 55 96.52 -28.89 37.35
CA VAL A 55 97.13 -29.61 38.49
C VAL A 55 98.34 -30.43 38.06
N VAL A 56 98.28 -31.11 36.91
CA VAL A 56 99.43 -31.89 36.39
C VAL A 56 100.60 -30.98 36.03
N VAL A 57 100.33 -29.84 35.37
CA VAL A 57 101.36 -28.85 35.01
C VAL A 57 101.99 -28.22 36.24
N ASP A 58 101.17 -27.87 37.24
CA ASP A 58 101.65 -27.33 38.52
C ASP A 58 102.53 -28.35 39.25
N ALA A 59 102.18 -29.64 39.27
CA ALA A 59 103.03 -30.67 39.86
C ALA A 59 104.35 -30.87 39.11
N ALA A 60 104.36 -30.75 37.77
CA ALA A 60 105.62 -30.78 37.01
C ALA A 60 106.55 -29.64 37.43
N ARG A 61 105.98 -28.45 37.68
CA ARG A 61 106.70 -27.28 38.19
C ARG A 61 107.17 -27.46 39.63
N GLU A 62 106.34 -28.02 40.50
CA GLU A 62 106.70 -28.31 41.89
C GLU A 62 107.79 -29.39 41.98
N GLY A 63 107.72 -30.46 41.19
CA GLY A 63 108.79 -31.45 41.11
C GLY A 63 110.13 -30.86 40.65
N ALA A 64 110.11 -29.90 39.72
CA ALA A 64 111.30 -29.15 39.32
C ALA A 64 111.83 -28.22 40.41
N THR A 65 110.92 -27.60 41.16
CA THR A 65 111.27 -26.76 42.32
C THR A 65 111.90 -27.60 43.43
N HIS A 66 111.34 -28.79 43.71
CA HIS A 66 111.87 -29.76 44.66
C HIS A 66 113.32 -30.13 44.35
N TYR A 67 113.61 -30.47 43.09
CA TYR A 67 114.97 -30.78 42.65
C TYR A 67 115.91 -29.56 42.76
N ARG A 68 115.48 -28.38 42.32
CA ARG A 68 116.31 -27.17 42.39
C ARG A 68 116.69 -26.80 43.83
N ARG A 69 115.79 -27.00 44.79
CA ARG A 69 116.04 -26.71 46.21
C ARG A 69 117.07 -27.63 46.84
N LEU A 70 117.34 -28.81 46.27
CA LEU A 70 118.43 -29.66 46.76
C LEU A 70 119.81 -29.03 46.56
N TYR A 71 120.02 -28.27 45.47
CA TYR A 71 121.26 -27.46 45.35
C TYR A 71 121.40 -26.48 46.50
N LYS A 72 120.31 -25.81 46.86
CA LYS A 72 120.29 -24.89 47.99
C LYS A 72 120.54 -25.62 49.31
N TYR A 73 119.94 -26.79 49.52
CA TYR A 73 120.18 -27.63 50.70
C TYR A 73 121.66 -28.02 50.84
N ILE A 74 122.30 -28.46 49.74
CA ILE A 74 123.72 -28.85 49.73
C ILE A 74 124.64 -27.65 50.04
N LEU A 75 124.36 -26.49 49.47
CA LEU A 75 125.23 -25.30 49.58
C LEU A 75 125.04 -24.51 50.88
N THR A 76 124.05 -24.84 51.70
CA THR A 76 123.71 -24.09 52.92
C THR A 76 124.39 -24.71 54.16
N PRO A 77 125.35 -24.01 54.81
CA PRO A 77 126.04 -24.55 55.98
C PRO A 77 125.15 -24.59 57.23
N ASP A 78 124.25 -23.62 57.37
CA ASP A 78 123.38 -23.46 58.55
C ASP A 78 122.26 -24.52 58.59
N ARG A 79 122.14 -25.20 59.73
CA ARG A 79 121.18 -26.30 59.90
C ARG A 79 119.72 -25.81 59.93
N LYS A 80 119.44 -24.61 60.47
CA LYS A 80 118.07 -24.08 60.52
C LYS A 80 117.58 -23.67 59.12
N GLU A 81 118.46 -23.13 58.29
CA GLU A 81 118.13 -22.82 56.90
C GLU A 81 117.90 -24.10 56.07
N ARG A 82 118.66 -25.17 56.32
CA ARG A 82 118.40 -26.49 55.72
C ARG A 82 117.01 -27.04 56.10
N ASP A 83 116.59 -26.90 57.36
CA ASP A 83 115.25 -27.31 57.81
C ASP A 83 114.11 -26.53 57.12
N ALA A 84 114.35 -25.28 56.73
CA ALA A 84 113.38 -24.50 55.96
C ALA A 84 113.21 -25.05 54.53
N GLU A 85 114.31 -25.42 53.86
CA GLU A 85 114.25 -26.04 52.52
C GLU A 85 113.57 -27.42 52.56
N LEU A 86 113.76 -28.19 53.63
CA LEU A 86 113.03 -29.46 53.82
C LEU A 86 111.51 -29.25 53.89
N ARG A 87 111.04 -28.22 54.62
CA ARG A 87 109.60 -27.91 54.70
C ARG A 87 109.00 -27.53 53.36
N PHE A 88 109.72 -26.73 52.56
CA PHE A 88 109.26 -26.39 51.21
C PHE A 88 109.31 -27.58 50.26
N ASN A 89 110.34 -28.42 50.35
CA ASN A 89 110.38 -29.67 49.58
C ASN A 89 109.23 -30.59 49.96
N ALA A 90 108.85 -30.69 51.24
CA ALA A 90 107.68 -31.45 51.64
C ALA A 90 106.38 -30.94 50.98
N GLN A 91 106.23 -29.62 50.76
CA GLN A 91 105.09 -29.06 50.02
C GLN A 91 105.13 -29.44 48.53
N SER A 92 106.29 -29.31 47.89
CA SER A 92 106.45 -29.69 46.48
C SER A 92 106.27 -31.21 46.28
N GLU A 93 106.70 -32.01 47.25
CA GLU A 93 106.47 -33.45 47.30
C GLU A 93 104.98 -33.76 47.40
N GLN A 94 104.27 -33.08 48.30
CA GLN A 94 102.84 -33.25 48.47
C GLN A 94 102.08 -32.94 47.16
N ALA A 95 102.46 -31.90 46.43
CA ALA A 95 101.86 -31.57 45.14
C ALA A 95 102.01 -32.71 44.11
N VAL A 96 103.19 -33.33 44.04
CA VAL A 96 103.43 -34.46 43.13
C VAL A 96 102.64 -35.71 43.55
N LEU A 97 102.57 -35.99 44.85
CA LEU A 97 101.82 -37.12 45.38
C LEU A 97 100.30 -36.94 45.25
N ASP A 98 99.80 -35.72 45.44
CA ASP A 98 98.39 -35.38 45.22
C ASP A 98 98.03 -35.55 43.74
N THR A 99 98.90 -35.12 42.82
CA THR A 99 98.71 -35.37 41.38
C THR A 99 98.73 -36.84 41.03
N ALA A 100 99.61 -37.65 41.64
CA ALA A 100 99.58 -39.11 41.45
C ALA A 100 98.21 -39.69 41.88
N ARG A 101 97.70 -39.29 43.05
CA ARG A 101 96.37 -39.71 43.53
C ARG A 101 95.24 -39.25 42.60
N MET A 102 95.29 -38.02 42.10
CA MET A 102 94.31 -37.50 41.14
C MET A 102 94.34 -38.31 39.84
N LEU A 103 95.53 -38.53 39.26
CA LEU A 103 95.71 -39.30 38.03
C LEU A 103 95.25 -40.76 38.18
N GLN A 104 95.35 -41.34 39.38
CA GLN A 104 94.82 -42.68 39.67
C GLN A 104 93.29 -42.74 39.58
N GLY A 105 92.62 -41.64 39.93
CA GLY A 105 91.16 -41.51 39.87
C GLY A 105 90.62 -41.19 38.49
N GLU A 106 91.48 -40.93 37.50
CA GLU A 106 91.04 -40.55 36.17
C GLU A 106 90.48 -41.71 35.34
N SER A 107 89.51 -41.40 34.49
CA SER A 107 88.87 -42.40 33.63
C SER A 107 89.80 -42.89 32.52
N ASP A 108 90.69 -42.03 32.03
CA ASP A 108 91.61 -42.36 30.93
C ASP A 108 92.69 -43.38 31.39
N PRO A 109 92.82 -44.54 30.72
CA PRO A 109 93.80 -45.55 31.09
C PRO A 109 95.26 -45.06 31.07
N ALA A 110 95.63 -44.14 30.18
CA ALA A 110 96.99 -43.64 30.08
C ALA A 110 97.35 -42.70 31.24
N LEU A 111 96.36 -41.95 31.76
CA LEU A 111 96.54 -41.14 32.98
C LEU A 111 96.72 -42.01 34.23
N ARG A 112 95.95 -43.10 34.36
CA ARG A 112 96.13 -44.08 35.45
C ARG A 112 97.48 -44.78 35.39
N ASP A 113 97.93 -45.12 34.19
CA ASP A 113 99.28 -45.65 33.97
C ASP A 113 100.35 -44.60 34.33
N ALA A 114 100.14 -43.33 33.95
CA ALA A 114 101.02 -42.23 34.34
C ALA A 114 101.10 -42.04 35.86
N SER A 115 100.00 -42.20 36.60
CA SER A 115 100.01 -42.23 38.07
C SER A 115 100.97 -43.30 38.60
N THR A 116 100.87 -44.52 38.06
CA THR A 116 101.69 -45.66 38.51
C THR A 116 103.17 -45.42 38.21
N LYS A 117 103.47 -44.93 37.00
CA LYS A 117 104.83 -44.54 36.59
C LYS A 117 105.37 -43.37 37.41
N LEU A 118 104.52 -42.41 37.75
CA LEU A 118 104.89 -41.26 38.57
C LEU A 118 105.24 -41.70 40.00
N ALA A 119 104.44 -42.58 40.61
CA ALA A 119 104.70 -43.10 41.94
C ALA A 119 106.03 -43.87 42.00
N ASP A 120 106.31 -44.72 41.02
CA ASP A 120 107.57 -45.46 40.91
C ASP A 120 108.77 -44.52 40.66
N ALA A 121 108.66 -43.60 39.70
CA ALA A 121 109.69 -42.61 39.41
C ALA A 121 109.96 -41.70 40.62
N TRP A 122 108.91 -41.27 41.31
CA TRP A 122 109.01 -40.44 42.52
C TRP A 122 109.69 -41.20 43.66
N SER A 123 109.32 -42.46 43.88
CA SER A 123 109.95 -43.30 44.91
C SER A 123 111.47 -43.44 44.68
N ARG A 124 111.88 -43.74 43.44
CA ARG A 124 113.31 -43.83 43.07
C ARG A 124 114.01 -42.48 43.22
N TYR A 125 113.39 -41.42 42.72
CA TYR A 125 113.90 -40.06 42.88
C TYR A 125 114.10 -39.71 44.36
N LYS A 126 113.09 -39.96 45.20
CA LYS A 126 113.13 -39.63 46.62
C LYS A 126 114.19 -40.45 47.37
N ALA A 127 114.42 -41.70 46.98
CA ALA A 127 115.53 -42.49 47.50
C ALA A 127 116.88 -41.82 47.22
N SER A 128 117.13 -41.37 45.99
CA SER A 128 118.33 -40.58 45.66
C SER A 128 118.37 -39.25 46.42
N VAL A 129 117.23 -38.57 46.59
CA VAL A 129 117.16 -37.36 47.43
C VAL A 129 117.57 -37.62 48.89
N ASN A 130 117.15 -38.74 49.48
CA ASN A 130 117.58 -39.12 50.83
C ASN A 130 119.10 -39.34 50.89
N THR A 131 119.67 -39.98 49.87
CA THR A 131 121.12 -40.17 49.75
C THR A 131 121.84 -38.82 49.64
N VAL A 132 121.38 -37.93 48.77
CA VAL A 132 121.91 -36.56 48.62
C VAL A 132 121.87 -35.81 49.94
N GLN A 133 120.75 -35.86 50.66
CA GLN A 133 120.60 -35.20 51.98
C GLN A 133 121.57 -35.79 53.01
N ALA A 134 121.67 -37.12 53.11
CA ALA A 134 122.56 -37.81 54.04
C ALA A 134 124.05 -37.61 53.72
N MET A 135 124.41 -37.42 52.44
CA MET A 135 125.76 -37.05 52.01
C MET A 135 126.06 -35.59 52.35
N ALA A 136 125.12 -34.68 52.08
CA ALA A 136 125.23 -33.26 52.43
C ALA A 136 125.39 -33.06 53.95
N ASP A 137 124.62 -33.77 54.77
CA ASP A 137 124.68 -33.65 56.24
C ASP A 137 126.00 -34.19 56.84
N ARG A 138 126.68 -35.10 56.14
CA ARG A 138 128.00 -35.62 56.52
C ARG A 138 129.18 -34.85 55.88
N GLY A 139 128.89 -33.84 55.05
CA GLY A 139 129.90 -33.05 54.35
C GLY A 139 130.67 -33.83 53.28
N ASP A 140 130.05 -34.83 52.67
CA ASP A 140 130.68 -35.67 51.65
C ASP A 140 130.95 -34.86 50.36
N PRO A 141 132.22 -34.74 49.90
CA PRO A 141 132.54 -33.98 48.69
C PRO A 141 131.91 -34.58 47.41
N ALA A 142 131.52 -35.85 47.42
CA ALA A 142 130.87 -36.52 46.28
C ALA A 142 129.36 -36.24 46.17
N VAL A 143 128.77 -35.45 47.08
CA VAL A 143 127.32 -35.14 47.06
C VAL A 143 126.85 -34.51 45.75
N MET A 144 127.69 -33.69 45.11
CA MET A 144 127.37 -33.05 43.83
C MET A 144 127.39 -34.04 42.67
N ASP A 145 128.20 -35.11 42.76
CA ASP A 145 128.22 -36.18 41.76
C ASP A 145 126.95 -37.02 41.83
N GLU A 146 126.47 -37.37 43.04
CA GLU A 146 125.18 -38.06 43.22
C GLU A 146 124.00 -37.16 42.73
N MET A 147 124.07 -35.86 43.02
CA MET A 147 123.06 -34.90 42.58
C MET A 147 122.98 -34.80 41.04
N HIS A 148 124.13 -34.67 40.36
CA HIS A 148 124.18 -34.51 38.91
C HIS A 148 124.00 -35.82 38.14
N ASN A 149 124.59 -36.93 38.60
CA ASN A 149 124.62 -38.18 37.84
C ASN A 149 123.41 -39.07 38.13
N THR A 150 122.82 -39.00 39.33
CA THR A 150 121.69 -39.85 39.73
C THR A 150 120.40 -39.04 39.91
N ALA A 151 120.40 -38.07 40.84
CA ALA A 151 119.18 -37.33 41.19
C ALA A 151 118.62 -36.53 40.01
N ALA A 152 119.49 -35.96 39.16
CA ALA A 152 119.09 -35.24 37.95
C ALA A 152 118.32 -36.13 36.97
N GLY A 153 118.83 -37.34 36.69
CA GLY A 153 118.19 -38.30 35.79
C GLY A 153 116.84 -38.77 36.32
N LEU A 154 116.75 -39.06 37.62
CA LEU A 154 115.50 -39.47 38.26
C LEU A 154 114.48 -38.33 38.35
N HIS A 155 114.92 -37.09 38.58
CA HIS A 155 114.05 -35.91 38.50
C HIS A 155 113.49 -35.72 37.07
N ILE A 156 114.33 -35.87 36.05
CA ILE A 156 113.89 -35.79 34.66
C ILE A 156 112.84 -36.88 34.38
N ALA A 157 113.03 -38.11 34.88
CA ALA A 157 112.05 -39.17 34.72
C ALA A 157 110.69 -38.81 35.33
N VAL A 158 110.66 -38.27 36.56
CA VAL A 158 109.44 -37.75 37.21
C VAL A 158 108.80 -36.66 36.36
N ARG A 159 109.58 -35.68 35.91
CA ARG A 159 109.08 -34.54 35.12
C ARG A 159 108.51 -34.99 33.79
N THR A 160 109.14 -35.95 33.12
CA THR A 160 108.67 -36.50 31.84
C THR A 160 107.31 -37.16 31.99
N VAL A 161 107.10 -37.97 33.04
CA VAL A 161 105.79 -38.59 33.29
C VAL A 161 104.70 -37.54 33.49
N LEU A 162 104.98 -36.49 34.27
CA LEU A 162 104.03 -35.39 34.48
C LEU A 162 103.75 -34.61 33.20
N LEU A 163 104.76 -34.32 32.38
CA LEU A 163 104.56 -33.62 31.11
C LEU A 163 103.79 -34.46 30.08
N ASP A 164 104.01 -35.78 30.04
CA ASP A 164 103.26 -36.66 29.15
C ASP A 164 101.81 -36.84 29.63
N ALA A 165 101.57 -36.88 30.94
CA ALA A 165 100.23 -36.81 31.51
C ALA A 165 99.53 -35.47 31.17
N ALA A 166 100.25 -34.34 31.22
CA ALA A 166 99.70 -33.04 30.83
C ALA A 166 99.33 -33.00 29.35
N LYS A 167 100.19 -33.51 28.45
CA LYS A 167 99.86 -33.62 27.02
C LYS A 167 98.62 -34.48 26.78
N ARG A 168 98.49 -35.59 27.52
CA ARG A 168 97.31 -36.46 27.40
C ARG A 168 96.04 -35.72 27.86
N GLN A 169 96.11 -34.97 28.95
CA GLN A 169 94.98 -34.15 29.42
C GLN A 169 94.61 -33.04 28.41
N GLU A 170 95.60 -32.43 27.76
CA GLU A 170 95.39 -31.43 26.69
C GLU A 170 94.70 -32.06 25.45
N GLU A 171 95.10 -33.27 25.05
CA GLU A 171 94.46 -33.99 23.96
C GLU A 171 92.99 -34.34 24.27
N LEU A 172 92.70 -34.78 25.50
CA LEU A 172 91.33 -35.02 25.96
C LEU A 172 90.49 -33.75 25.94
N ALA A 173 91.05 -32.61 26.37
CA ALA A 173 90.36 -31.32 26.34
C ALA A 173 90.03 -30.87 24.91
N ARG A 174 90.94 -31.14 23.96
CA ARG A 174 90.71 -30.84 22.54
C ARG A 174 89.60 -31.70 21.94
N LEU A 175 89.60 -33.02 22.21
CA LEU A 175 88.57 -33.94 21.72
C LEU A 175 87.18 -33.57 22.22
N ASP A 176 87.07 -33.16 23.49
CA ASP A 176 85.80 -32.72 24.08
C ASP A 176 85.31 -31.39 23.49
N THR A 177 86.24 -30.47 23.18
CA THR A 177 85.94 -29.20 22.49
C THR A 177 85.44 -29.45 21.06
N ASP A 178 86.09 -30.32 20.30
CA ASP A 178 85.72 -30.65 18.92
C ASP A 178 84.35 -31.36 18.87
N ALA A 179 84.07 -32.27 19.83
CA ALA A 179 82.77 -32.93 19.95
C ALA A 179 81.64 -31.95 20.29
N SER A 180 81.91 -30.99 21.19
CA SER A 180 80.95 -29.95 21.57
C SER A 180 80.64 -28.99 20.40
N ALA A 181 81.64 -28.65 19.57
CA ALA A 181 81.46 -27.79 18.40
C ALA A 181 80.52 -28.40 17.36
N ALA A 182 80.64 -29.71 17.08
CA ALA A 182 79.78 -30.41 16.13
C ALA A 182 78.31 -30.48 16.59
N SER A 183 78.07 -30.63 17.89
CA SER A 183 76.72 -30.62 18.48
C SER A 183 76.03 -29.26 18.32
N VAL A 184 76.77 -28.16 18.54
CA VAL A 184 76.26 -26.80 18.37
C VAL A 184 75.90 -26.51 16.91
N GLU A 185 76.74 -26.95 15.96
CA GLU A 185 76.49 -26.74 14.52
C GLU A 185 75.24 -27.51 14.03
N HIS A 186 75.10 -28.79 14.41
CA HIS A 186 73.92 -29.58 14.05
C HIS A 186 72.62 -28.96 14.60
N THR A 187 72.66 -28.49 15.84
CA THR A 187 71.52 -27.83 16.50
C THR A 187 71.14 -26.53 15.81
N PHE A 188 72.12 -25.73 15.42
CA PHE A 188 71.90 -24.48 14.70
C PHE A 188 71.16 -24.69 13.36
N TRP A 189 71.58 -25.68 12.57
CA TRP A 189 70.93 -25.99 11.29
C TRP A 189 69.53 -26.59 11.47
N LEU A 190 69.32 -27.43 12.48
CA LEU A 190 68.00 -27.99 12.80
C LEU A 190 66.99 -26.90 13.19
N LEU A 191 67.38 -25.97 14.08
CA LEU A 191 66.53 -24.85 14.48
C LEU A 191 66.22 -23.91 13.30
N THR A 192 67.22 -23.64 12.46
CA THR A 192 67.04 -22.82 11.24
C THR A 192 66.06 -23.48 10.26
N GLY A 193 66.18 -24.79 10.05
CA GLY A 193 65.26 -25.55 9.19
C GLY A 193 63.81 -25.54 9.69
N LEU A 194 63.60 -25.73 11.00
CA LEU A 194 62.27 -25.66 11.62
C LEU A 194 61.65 -24.25 11.52
N MET A 195 62.46 -23.21 11.66
CA MET A 195 62.00 -21.82 11.54
C MET A 195 61.53 -21.50 10.11
N LEU A 196 62.31 -21.91 9.09
CA LEU A 196 61.94 -21.74 7.69
C LEU A 196 60.68 -22.53 7.31
N LEU A 197 60.57 -23.78 7.79
CA LEU A 197 59.37 -24.60 7.57
C LEU A 197 58.13 -23.96 8.21
N GLY A 198 58.25 -23.47 9.45
CA GLY A 198 57.17 -22.76 10.15
C GLY A 198 56.72 -21.49 9.41
N ALA A 199 57.66 -20.71 8.88
CA ALA A 199 57.38 -19.53 8.08
C ALA A 199 56.65 -19.89 6.77
N LEU A 200 57.10 -20.93 6.07
CA LEU A 200 56.50 -21.39 4.82
C LEU A 200 55.04 -21.84 5.03
N VAL A 201 54.79 -22.69 6.03
CA VAL A 201 53.43 -23.18 6.33
C VAL A 201 52.50 -22.03 6.73
N SER A 202 52.99 -21.09 7.54
CA SER A 202 52.23 -19.90 7.94
C SER A 202 51.87 -19.01 6.75
N SER A 203 52.80 -18.82 5.81
CA SER A 203 52.55 -18.05 4.57
C SER A 203 51.49 -18.71 3.68
N ILE A 204 51.54 -20.04 3.51
CA ILE A 204 50.55 -20.79 2.72
C ILE A 204 49.15 -20.67 3.35
N LEU A 205 49.05 -20.87 4.68
CA LEU A 205 47.79 -20.76 5.39
C LEU A 205 47.25 -19.32 5.39
N GLY A 206 48.12 -18.32 5.56
CA GLY A 206 47.77 -16.90 5.52
C GLY A 206 47.24 -16.47 4.14
N LEU A 207 47.96 -16.81 3.08
CA LEU A 207 47.53 -16.51 1.70
C LEU A 207 46.22 -17.24 1.34
N GLY A 208 46.05 -18.49 1.78
CA GLY A 208 44.81 -19.24 1.63
C GLY A 208 43.62 -18.58 2.33
N LEU A 209 43.84 -18.04 3.53
CA LEU A 209 42.82 -17.30 4.29
C LEU A 209 42.43 -16.00 3.59
N VAL A 210 43.40 -15.19 3.17
CA VAL A 210 43.15 -13.94 2.43
C VAL A 210 42.35 -14.21 1.15
N ARG A 211 42.75 -15.23 0.36
CA ARG A 211 42.01 -15.65 -0.84
C ARG A 211 40.58 -16.10 -0.51
N SER A 212 40.40 -16.87 0.57
CA SER A 212 39.07 -17.34 0.99
C SER A 212 38.17 -16.18 1.38
N VAL A 213 38.69 -15.18 2.11
CA VAL A 213 37.94 -14.01 2.57
C VAL A 213 37.58 -13.11 1.38
N MET A 214 38.56 -12.76 0.55
CA MET A 214 38.30 -11.94 -0.65
C MET A 214 37.29 -12.61 -1.59
N ARG A 215 37.34 -13.95 -1.75
CA ARG A 215 36.36 -14.68 -2.57
C ARG A 215 34.95 -14.68 -1.96
N GLN A 216 34.82 -14.75 -0.64
CA GLN A 216 33.51 -14.71 0.03
C GLN A 216 32.90 -13.30 0.03
N LEU A 217 33.72 -12.26 0.20
CA LEU A 217 33.26 -10.88 0.08
C LEU A 217 32.96 -10.48 -1.37
N GLY A 218 33.64 -11.08 -2.35
CA GLY A 218 33.49 -10.74 -3.78
C GLY A 218 34.43 -9.62 -4.24
N GLY A 219 35.23 -9.06 -3.32
CA GLY A 219 36.14 -7.95 -3.59
C GLY A 219 36.89 -7.51 -2.32
N GLU A 220 37.42 -6.29 -2.36
CA GLU A 220 38.09 -5.69 -1.22
C GLU A 220 37.09 -5.34 -0.09
N PRO A 221 37.42 -5.60 1.19
CA PRO A 221 36.52 -5.30 2.30
C PRO A 221 36.11 -3.83 2.39
N ALA A 222 37.02 -2.90 2.05
CA ALA A 222 36.74 -1.47 2.04
C ALA A 222 35.68 -1.11 0.98
N TYR A 223 35.75 -1.72 -0.21
CA TYR A 223 34.77 -1.52 -1.27
C TYR A 223 33.39 -2.07 -0.88
N ALA A 224 33.34 -3.28 -0.30
CA ALA A 224 32.08 -3.85 0.19
C ALA A 224 31.42 -2.96 1.26
N ALA A 225 32.22 -2.40 2.18
CA ALA A 225 31.73 -1.45 3.18
C ALA A 225 31.21 -0.14 2.55
N GLN A 226 31.90 0.36 1.52
CA GLN A 226 31.48 1.55 0.78
C GLN A 226 30.15 1.32 0.04
N VAL A 227 29.99 0.20 -0.66
CA VAL A 227 28.75 -0.17 -1.34
C VAL A 227 27.59 -0.26 -0.33
N ALA A 228 27.81 -0.91 0.80
CA ALA A 228 26.80 -0.99 1.86
C ALA A 228 26.41 0.40 2.38
N GLN A 229 27.38 1.29 2.56
CA GLN A 229 27.15 2.66 3.04
C GLN A 229 26.36 3.50 2.01
N GLU A 230 26.66 3.37 0.72
CA GLU A 230 25.92 4.04 -0.35
C GLU A 230 24.47 3.57 -0.42
N VAL A 231 24.23 2.25 -0.34
CA VAL A 231 22.87 1.69 -0.28
C VAL A 231 22.12 2.18 0.95
N ALA A 232 22.77 2.23 2.12
CA ALA A 232 22.17 2.73 3.36
C ALA A 232 21.81 4.23 3.30
N LYS A 233 22.55 5.03 2.53
CA LYS A 233 22.24 6.45 2.25
C LYS A 233 21.16 6.63 1.18
N GLY A 234 20.63 5.54 0.63
CA GLY A 234 19.60 5.56 -0.41
C GLY A 234 20.14 5.68 -1.84
N ASN A 235 21.45 5.58 -2.07
CA ASN A 235 22.00 5.57 -3.43
C ASN A 235 21.82 4.19 -4.08
N LEU A 236 20.65 3.98 -4.68
CA LEU A 236 20.33 2.77 -5.44
C LEU A 236 20.74 2.88 -6.91
N GLY A 237 21.38 3.98 -7.31
CA GLY A 237 21.92 4.20 -8.65
C GLY A 237 23.36 3.75 -8.82
N LEU A 238 24.05 3.44 -7.72
CA LEU A 238 25.41 2.93 -7.75
C LEU A 238 25.47 1.63 -8.57
N ARG A 239 26.45 1.55 -9.48
CA ARG A 239 26.79 0.34 -10.20
C ARG A 239 27.82 -0.43 -9.37
N VAL A 240 27.44 -1.59 -8.84
CA VAL A 240 28.33 -2.45 -8.06
C VAL A 240 29.25 -3.21 -9.02
N MET A 241 30.56 -3.06 -8.85
CA MET A 241 31.57 -3.76 -9.64
C MET A 241 31.73 -5.17 -9.08
N LEU A 242 31.21 -6.15 -9.80
CA LEU A 242 31.30 -7.56 -9.44
C LEU A 242 32.44 -8.23 -10.22
N ARG A 243 32.99 -9.28 -9.64
CA ARG A 243 33.90 -10.16 -10.35
C ARG A 243 33.14 -10.99 -11.38
N ASP A 244 33.77 -11.29 -12.52
CA ASP A 244 33.14 -12.09 -13.58
C ASP A 244 32.60 -13.43 -13.05
N GLY A 245 31.31 -13.66 -13.29
CA GLY A 245 30.59 -14.88 -12.88
C GLY A 245 30.26 -14.99 -11.39
N ASP A 246 30.52 -13.95 -10.59
CA ASP A 246 30.21 -13.96 -9.15
C ASP A 246 28.74 -13.66 -8.88
N GLN A 247 28.04 -14.65 -8.33
CA GLN A 247 26.61 -14.57 -7.98
C GLN A 247 26.34 -14.90 -6.51
N THR A 248 27.38 -15.23 -5.73
CA THR A 248 27.19 -15.80 -4.37
C THR A 248 27.93 -15.03 -3.29
N SER A 249 28.83 -14.12 -3.66
CA SER A 249 29.52 -13.29 -2.69
C SER A 249 28.58 -12.32 -1.98
N VAL A 250 29.06 -11.76 -0.87
CA VAL A 250 28.34 -10.70 -0.16
C VAL A 250 28.05 -9.53 -1.09
N LEU A 251 29.00 -9.16 -1.95
CA LEU A 251 28.84 -8.06 -2.90
C LEU A 251 27.76 -8.35 -3.97
N ALA A 252 27.70 -9.59 -4.48
CA ALA A 252 26.63 -10.02 -5.42
C ALA A 252 25.24 -9.99 -4.77
N ASN A 253 25.15 -10.42 -3.51
CA ASN A 253 23.91 -10.35 -2.75
C ASN A 253 23.51 -8.90 -2.44
N MET A 254 24.47 -8.02 -2.16
CA MET A 254 24.23 -6.58 -1.98
C MET A 254 23.76 -5.91 -3.26
N ASP A 255 24.33 -6.24 -4.42
CA ASP A 255 23.85 -5.71 -5.71
C ASP A 255 22.42 -6.18 -6.02
N SER A 256 22.13 -7.46 -5.75
CA SER A 256 20.77 -8.01 -5.88
C SER A 256 19.78 -7.31 -4.95
N MET A 257 20.16 -7.09 -3.69
CA MET A 257 19.35 -6.32 -2.71
C MET A 257 19.11 -4.89 -3.20
N ARG A 258 20.17 -4.20 -3.64
CA ARG A 258 20.08 -2.84 -4.21
C ARG A 258 19.15 -2.80 -5.42
N ALA A 259 19.26 -3.75 -6.34
CA ALA A 259 18.42 -3.84 -7.53
C ALA A 259 16.94 -4.08 -7.18
N ASN A 260 16.65 -4.97 -6.21
CA ASN A 260 15.30 -5.22 -5.73
C ASN A 260 14.70 -3.98 -5.05
N LEU A 261 15.46 -3.31 -4.19
CA LEU A 261 15.05 -2.04 -3.58
C LEU A 261 14.77 -0.97 -4.65
N ALA A 262 15.63 -0.88 -5.67
CA ALA A 262 15.42 0.05 -6.78
C ALA A 262 14.12 -0.27 -7.55
N GLY A 263 13.83 -1.56 -7.75
CA GLY A 263 12.59 -2.03 -8.35
C GLY A 263 11.36 -1.63 -7.54
N ILE A 264 11.38 -1.84 -6.22
CA ILE A 264 10.28 -1.46 -5.31
C ILE A 264 10.08 0.06 -5.33
N VAL A 265 11.14 0.85 -5.20
CA VAL A 265 11.05 2.33 -5.25
C VAL A 265 10.47 2.80 -6.58
N ARG A 266 10.85 2.19 -7.70
CA ARG A 266 10.29 2.50 -9.02
C ARG A 266 8.80 2.18 -9.10
N GLN A 267 8.38 1.01 -8.59
CA GLN A 267 6.97 0.62 -8.55
C GLN A 267 6.15 1.55 -7.66
N VAL A 268 6.67 1.94 -6.49
CA VAL A 268 5.98 2.88 -5.58
C VAL A 268 5.82 4.26 -6.24
N ARG A 269 6.86 4.77 -6.92
CA ARG A 269 6.77 6.02 -7.69
C ARG A 269 5.69 5.94 -8.78
N GLN A 270 5.72 4.89 -9.60
CA GLN A 270 4.74 4.69 -10.67
C GLN A 270 3.30 4.54 -10.12
N ALA A 271 3.12 3.78 -9.04
CA ALA A 271 1.83 3.62 -8.40
C ALA A 271 1.32 4.95 -7.81
N SER A 272 2.20 5.75 -7.21
CA SER A 272 1.83 7.06 -6.66
C SER A 272 1.48 8.06 -7.76
N GLU A 273 2.23 8.11 -8.87
CA GLU A 273 1.88 8.92 -10.04
C GLU A 273 0.52 8.51 -10.65
N ALA A 274 0.23 7.20 -10.69
CA ALA A 274 -1.07 6.70 -11.13
C ALA A 274 -2.21 7.11 -10.18
N ILE A 275 -1.98 7.05 -8.86
CA ILE A 275 -2.96 7.53 -7.86
C ILE A 275 -3.20 9.03 -8.01
N ALA A 276 -2.15 9.85 -8.13
CA ALA A 276 -2.27 11.29 -8.32
C ALA A 276 -3.04 11.63 -9.62
N THR A 277 -2.74 10.93 -10.71
CA THR A 277 -3.47 11.08 -11.97
C THR A 277 -4.94 10.71 -11.81
N GLY A 278 -5.24 9.58 -11.17
CA GLY A 278 -6.61 9.14 -10.89
C GLY A 278 -7.37 10.10 -9.98
N ALA A 279 -6.72 10.63 -8.94
CA ALA A 279 -7.29 11.63 -8.05
C ALA A 279 -7.62 12.93 -8.79
N GLY A 280 -6.73 13.39 -9.68
CA GLY A 280 -6.99 14.56 -10.54
C GLY A 280 -8.17 14.34 -11.51
N GLN A 281 -8.32 13.12 -12.03
CA GLN A 281 -9.48 12.74 -12.86
C GLN A 281 -10.78 12.72 -12.05
N ILE A 282 -10.75 12.17 -10.83
CA ILE A 282 -11.92 12.17 -9.92
C ILE A 282 -12.30 13.61 -9.57
N SER A 283 -11.32 14.45 -9.21
CA SER A 283 -11.57 15.86 -8.88
C SER A 283 -12.22 16.60 -10.05
N SER A 284 -11.69 16.44 -11.28
CA SER A 284 -12.29 17.04 -12.47
C SER A 284 -13.71 16.52 -12.74
N GLY A 285 -13.93 15.20 -12.57
CA GLY A 285 -15.25 14.59 -12.71
C GLY A 285 -16.24 15.09 -11.65
N ASN A 286 -15.79 15.34 -10.42
CA ASN A 286 -16.62 15.92 -9.38
C ASN A 286 -16.98 17.38 -9.66
N THR A 287 -16.09 18.16 -10.26
CA THR A 287 -16.44 19.52 -10.70
C THR A 287 -17.55 19.50 -11.75
N ASP A 288 -17.47 18.60 -12.74
CA ASP A 288 -18.54 18.41 -13.73
C ASP A 288 -19.86 17.95 -13.08
N LEU A 289 -19.78 17.00 -12.14
CA LEU A 289 -20.95 16.52 -11.41
C LEU A 289 -21.57 17.60 -10.53
N SER A 290 -20.76 18.46 -9.90
CA SER A 290 -21.21 19.62 -9.13
C SER A 290 -22.01 20.57 -10.02
N GLN A 291 -21.45 20.95 -11.17
CA GLN A 291 -22.11 21.84 -12.12
C GLN A 291 -23.46 21.26 -12.58
N ARG A 292 -23.49 19.98 -12.94
CA ARG A 292 -24.73 19.31 -13.36
C ARG A 292 -25.75 19.20 -12.23
N THR A 293 -25.30 19.05 -10.99
CA THR A 293 -26.17 19.01 -9.80
C THR A 293 -26.77 20.40 -9.54
N GLU A 294 -26.00 21.47 -9.71
CA GLU A 294 -26.50 22.86 -9.64
C GLU A 294 -27.51 23.17 -10.76
N GLU A 295 -27.21 22.78 -12.00
CA GLU A 295 -28.13 22.92 -13.14
C GLU A 295 -29.43 22.14 -12.92
N GLN A 296 -29.33 20.93 -12.35
CA GLN A 296 -30.48 20.10 -12.00
C GLN A 296 -31.31 20.73 -10.87
N ALA A 297 -30.66 21.29 -9.84
CA ALA A 297 -31.35 22.00 -8.76
C ALA A 297 -32.15 23.19 -9.30
N SER A 298 -31.54 24.01 -10.17
CA SER A 298 -32.22 25.14 -10.82
C SER A 298 -33.41 24.68 -11.68
N SER A 299 -33.25 23.58 -12.43
CA SER A 299 -34.35 23.00 -13.23
C SER A 299 -35.48 22.46 -12.35
N LEU A 300 -35.16 21.89 -11.18
CA LEU A 300 -36.14 21.42 -10.21
C LEU A 300 -36.89 22.58 -9.55
N GLU A 301 -36.23 23.71 -9.25
CA GLU A 301 -36.90 24.92 -8.76
C GLU A 301 -37.91 25.46 -9.77
N GLU A 302 -37.53 25.57 -11.05
CA GLU A 302 -38.46 26.03 -12.10
C GLU A 302 -39.63 25.05 -12.31
N THR A 303 -39.35 23.75 -12.23
CA THR A 303 -40.38 22.71 -12.29
C THR A 303 -41.32 22.83 -11.09
N ALA A 304 -40.80 22.98 -9.87
CA ALA A 304 -41.62 23.12 -8.66
C ALA A 304 -42.52 24.36 -8.73
N ALA A 305 -41.99 25.51 -9.18
CA ALA A 305 -42.77 26.72 -9.39
C ALA A 305 -43.88 26.53 -10.43
N SER A 306 -43.58 25.85 -11.54
CA SER A 306 -44.58 25.51 -12.57
C SER A 306 -45.67 24.58 -12.04
N MET A 307 -45.31 23.65 -11.14
CA MET A 307 -46.27 22.75 -10.50
C MET A 307 -47.18 23.47 -9.50
N GLU A 308 -46.66 24.46 -8.77
CA GLU A 308 -47.48 25.33 -7.90
C GLU A 308 -48.47 26.16 -8.73
N GLU A 309 -48.02 26.76 -9.83
CA GLU A 309 -48.90 27.52 -10.74
C GLU A 309 -49.98 26.62 -11.37
N MET A 310 -49.61 25.42 -11.80
CA MET A 310 -50.55 24.45 -12.37
C MET A 310 -51.56 23.97 -11.33
N ASN A 311 -51.14 23.74 -10.09
CA ASN A 311 -52.03 23.39 -8.99
C ASN A 311 -53.02 24.52 -8.69
N ALA A 312 -52.53 25.76 -8.62
CA ALA A 312 -53.37 26.95 -8.42
C ALA A 312 -54.41 27.12 -9.54
N THR A 313 -53.99 26.98 -10.79
CA THR A 313 -54.89 27.06 -11.97
C THR A 313 -55.93 25.94 -11.96
N THR A 314 -55.53 24.73 -11.56
CA THR A 314 -56.45 23.58 -11.46
C THR A 314 -57.50 23.80 -10.37
N GLN A 315 -57.12 24.37 -9.23
CA GLN A 315 -58.09 24.74 -8.20
C GLN A 315 -59.03 25.85 -8.63
N GLN A 316 -58.52 26.86 -9.34
CA GLN A 316 -59.36 27.90 -9.92
C GLN A 316 -60.36 27.32 -10.94
N ASN A 317 -59.96 26.32 -11.72
CA ASN A 317 -60.85 25.60 -12.64
C ASN A 317 -61.93 24.81 -11.89
N LEU A 318 -61.60 24.16 -10.78
CA LEU A 318 -62.58 23.46 -9.94
C LEU A 318 -63.64 24.41 -9.37
N ASP A 319 -63.22 25.58 -8.89
CA ASP A 319 -64.15 26.63 -8.42
C ASP A 319 -65.02 27.18 -9.57
N ALA A 320 -64.44 27.38 -10.75
CA ALA A 320 -65.16 27.81 -11.94
C ALA A 320 -66.19 26.77 -12.39
N VAL A 321 -65.84 25.48 -12.38
CA VAL A 321 -66.76 24.36 -12.67
C VAL A 321 -67.91 24.35 -11.69
N ARG A 322 -67.65 24.51 -10.38
CA ARG A 322 -68.69 24.57 -9.35
C ARG A 322 -69.67 25.72 -9.61
N THR A 323 -69.13 26.91 -9.88
CA THR A 323 -69.93 28.10 -10.21
C THR A 323 -70.75 27.91 -11.49
N ALA A 324 -70.14 27.34 -12.54
CA ALA A 324 -70.82 27.06 -13.81
C ALA A 324 -71.94 26.02 -13.64
N SER A 325 -71.73 25.01 -12.80
CA SER A 325 -72.74 23.99 -12.47
C SER A 325 -73.95 24.59 -11.78
N GLU A 326 -73.73 25.46 -10.78
CA GLU A 326 -74.79 26.20 -10.10
C GLU A 326 -75.58 27.10 -11.08
N LEU A 327 -74.88 27.78 -11.98
CA LEU A 327 -75.50 28.62 -13.01
C LEU A 327 -76.34 27.80 -14.00
N ALA A 328 -75.83 26.64 -14.45
CA ALA A 328 -76.56 25.74 -15.34
C ALA A 328 -77.84 25.20 -14.68
N ILE A 329 -77.78 24.83 -13.39
CA ILE A 329 -78.96 24.42 -12.62
C ILE A 329 -79.99 25.56 -12.55
N SER A 330 -79.53 26.78 -12.27
CA SER A 330 -80.41 27.97 -12.22
C SER A 330 -81.07 28.25 -13.57
N ALA A 331 -80.30 28.22 -14.67
CA ALA A 331 -80.80 28.41 -16.03
C ALA A 331 -81.82 27.33 -16.42
N ARG A 332 -81.55 26.06 -16.08
CA ARG A 332 -82.50 24.96 -16.31
C ARG A 332 -83.82 25.19 -15.58
N ASN A 333 -83.75 25.61 -14.31
CA ASN A 333 -84.95 25.90 -13.51
C ASN A 333 -85.73 27.09 -14.07
N ALA A 334 -85.05 28.11 -14.61
CA ALA A 334 -85.70 29.24 -15.26
C ALA A 334 -86.38 28.83 -16.58
N ALA A 335 -85.72 28.03 -17.41
CA ALA A 335 -86.29 27.50 -18.64
C ALA A 335 -87.50 26.59 -18.38
N ALA A 336 -87.44 25.73 -17.35
CA ALA A 336 -88.56 24.89 -16.94
C ALA A 336 -89.79 25.72 -16.53
N ARG A 337 -89.59 26.76 -15.69
CA ARG A 337 -90.67 27.70 -15.34
C ARG A 337 -91.21 28.44 -16.58
N GLY A 338 -90.34 28.80 -17.52
CA GLY A 338 -90.74 29.39 -18.80
C GLY A 338 -91.65 28.45 -19.60
N GLY A 339 -91.30 27.17 -19.67
CA GLY A 339 -92.12 26.12 -20.25
C GLY A 339 -93.50 26.00 -19.58
N ASP A 340 -93.56 26.02 -18.25
CA ASP A 340 -94.83 25.97 -17.51
C ASP A 340 -95.73 27.18 -17.84
N VAL A 341 -95.16 28.38 -17.89
CA VAL A 341 -95.90 29.61 -18.24
C VAL A 341 -96.42 29.54 -19.67
N VAL A 342 -95.59 29.09 -20.62
CA VAL A 342 -96.01 28.92 -22.01
C VAL A 342 -97.12 27.87 -22.13
N GLY A 343 -97.03 26.76 -21.41
CA GLY A 343 -98.09 25.74 -21.33
C GLY A 343 -99.42 26.31 -20.84
N ASN A 344 -99.40 27.17 -19.81
CA ASN A 344 -100.60 27.88 -19.35
C ASN A 344 -101.19 28.82 -20.40
N VAL A 345 -100.35 29.48 -21.21
CA VAL A 345 -100.80 30.35 -22.31
C VAL A 345 -101.44 29.53 -23.43
N VAL A 346 -100.88 28.38 -23.80
CA VAL A 346 -101.50 27.46 -24.78
C VAL A 346 -102.89 27.05 -24.32
N SER A 347 -103.01 26.58 -23.07
CA SER A 347 -104.31 26.21 -22.49
C SER A 347 -105.32 27.35 -22.55
N THR A 348 -104.89 28.59 -22.26
CA THR A 348 -105.76 29.77 -22.32
C THR A 348 -106.18 30.09 -23.76
N MET A 349 -105.28 29.93 -24.75
CA MET A 349 -105.60 30.14 -26.16
C MET A 349 -106.61 29.10 -26.66
N ASP A 350 -106.50 27.85 -26.22
CA ASP A 350 -107.45 26.79 -26.54
C ASP A 350 -108.85 27.09 -25.96
N ASP A 351 -108.91 27.59 -24.71
CA ASP A 351 -110.16 28.03 -24.08
C ASP A 351 -110.81 29.23 -24.82
N ILE A 352 -109.99 30.20 -25.26
CA ILE A 352 -110.45 31.34 -26.07
C ILE A 352 -110.97 30.87 -27.43
N ASN A 353 -110.29 29.93 -28.07
CA ASN A 353 -110.70 29.36 -29.36
C ASN A 353 -112.04 28.63 -29.24
N ALA A 354 -112.18 27.78 -28.22
CA ALA A 354 -113.43 27.09 -27.91
C ALA A 354 -114.57 28.06 -27.60
N SER A 355 -114.30 29.14 -26.86
CA SER A 355 -115.28 30.19 -26.57
C SER A 355 -115.69 30.95 -27.84
N SER A 356 -114.74 31.24 -28.73
CA SER A 356 -114.99 31.91 -30.02
C SER A 356 -115.86 31.07 -30.96
N GLN A 357 -115.63 29.76 -31.01
CA GLN A 357 -116.49 28.83 -31.75
C GLN A 357 -117.93 28.83 -31.24
N ARG A 358 -118.13 28.75 -29.91
CA ARG A 358 -119.47 28.83 -29.31
C ARG A 358 -120.18 30.15 -29.65
N ILE A 359 -119.46 31.28 -29.61
CA ILE A 359 -120.02 32.57 -30.04
C ILE A 359 -120.42 32.50 -31.52
N GLY A 360 -119.56 31.96 -32.38
CA GLY A 360 -119.86 31.77 -33.80
C GLY A 360 -121.15 30.98 -34.05
N ASP A 361 -121.37 29.90 -33.28
CA ASP A 361 -122.58 29.09 -33.33
C ASP A 361 -123.82 29.88 -32.90
N ILE A 362 -123.73 30.65 -31.80
CA ILE A 362 -124.81 31.51 -31.30
C ILE A 362 -125.18 32.57 -32.35
N ILE A 363 -124.20 33.22 -32.97
CA ILE A 363 -124.44 34.21 -34.02
C ILE A 363 -125.09 33.56 -35.25
N GLY A 364 -124.73 32.30 -35.57
CA GLY A 364 -125.41 31.52 -36.61
C GLY A 364 -126.90 31.28 -36.31
N VAL A 365 -127.25 31.05 -35.04
CA VAL A 365 -128.65 30.95 -34.60
C VAL A 365 -129.35 32.31 -34.73
N ILE A 366 -128.70 33.41 -34.35
CA ILE A 366 -129.27 34.77 -34.47
C ILE A 366 -129.55 35.14 -35.93
N ASP A 367 -128.62 34.83 -36.84
CA ASP A 367 -128.82 35.03 -38.29
C ASP A 367 -130.01 34.20 -38.81
N SER A 368 -130.14 32.95 -38.34
CA SER A 368 -131.28 32.09 -38.66
C SER A 368 -132.61 32.66 -38.14
N ILE A 369 -132.63 33.23 -36.92
CA ILE A 369 -133.81 33.91 -36.34
C ILE A 369 -134.15 35.17 -37.15
N ALA A 370 -133.14 35.97 -37.53
CA ALA A 370 -133.32 37.16 -38.35
C ALA A 370 -133.91 36.80 -39.73
N PHE A 371 -133.41 35.73 -40.36
CA PHE A 371 -133.97 35.22 -41.61
C PHE A 371 -135.42 34.75 -41.45
N GLN A 372 -135.73 33.95 -40.42
CA GLN A 372 -137.10 33.54 -40.12
C GLN A 372 -138.03 34.74 -39.89
N THR A 373 -137.57 35.75 -39.15
CA THR A 373 -138.31 37.00 -38.89
C THR A 373 -138.55 37.79 -40.17
N ASN A 374 -137.57 37.86 -41.06
CA ASN A 374 -137.69 38.51 -42.38
C ASN A 374 -138.75 37.80 -43.27
N ILE A 375 -138.80 36.46 -43.25
CA ILE A 375 -139.83 35.69 -43.96
C ILE A 375 -141.22 35.90 -43.34
N LEU A 376 -141.33 35.85 -42.01
CA LEU A 376 -142.57 36.14 -41.28
C LEU A 376 -143.10 37.54 -41.59
N ALA A 377 -142.22 38.55 -41.60
CA ALA A 377 -142.56 39.93 -41.90
C ALA A 377 -142.97 40.11 -43.38
N LEU A 378 -142.32 39.42 -44.32
CA LEU A 378 -142.75 39.39 -45.71
C LEU A 378 -144.15 38.77 -45.86
N ASN A 379 -144.40 37.62 -45.21
CA ASN A 379 -145.71 36.98 -45.23
C ASN A 379 -146.79 37.91 -44.63
N ALA A 380 -146.48 38.60 -43.53
CA ALA A 380 -147.38 39.57 -42.91
C ALA A 380 -147.64 40.79 -43.82
N ALA A 381 -146.61 41.31 -44.51
CA ALA A 381 -146.76 42.41 -45.46
C ALA A 381 -147.63 42.01 -46.67
N VAL A 382 -147.50 40.78 -47.15
CA VAL A 382 -148.34 40.22 -48.23
C VAL A 382 -149.80 40.09 -47.77
N GLU A 383 -150.05 39.55 -46.58
CA GLU A 383 -151.42 39.42 -46.05
C GLU A 383 -152.05 40.79 -45.73
N ALA A 384 -151.25 41.76 -45.26
CA ALA A 384 -151.68 43.14 -45.06
C ALA A 384 -152.05 43.83 -46.39
N ALA A 385 -151.30 43.59 -47.47
CA ALA A 385 -151.66 44.07 -48.80
C ALA A 385 -152.96 43.43 -49.32
N ARG A 386 -153.22 42.16 -48.95
CA ARG A 386 -154.43 41.42 -49.30
C ARG A 386 -155.69 41.95 -48.61
N ALA A 387 -155.54 42.55 -47.43
CA ALA A 387 -156.62 43.16 -46.65
C ALA A 387 -157.01 44.60 -47.10
N GLY A 388 -156.36 45.16 -48.12
CA GLY A 388 -156.69 46.49 -48.68
C GLY A 388 -156.46 47.65 -47.70
N GLU A 389 -157.36 48.65 -47.67
CA GLU A 389 -157.20 49.84 -46.81
C GLU A 389 -157.20 49.53 -45.29
N GLN A 390 -157.80 48.41 -44.86
CA GLN A 390 -157.82 48.01 -43.44
C GLN A 390 -156.46 47.43 -42.97
N GLY A 391 -155.62 46.95 -43.89
CA GLY A 391 -154.31 46.37 -43.60
C GLY A 391 -153.15 47.37 -43.58
N ARG A 392 -153.41 48.64 -43.87
CA ARG A 392 -152.39 49.66 -44.15
C ARG A 392 -151.43 49.91 -42.98
N GLY A 393 -151.95 49.95 -41.75
CA GLY A 393 -151.14 50.07 -40.53
C GLY A 393 -150.27 48.82 -40.27
N PHE A 394 -150.83 47.64 -40.52
CA PHE A 394 -150.09 46.37 -40.41
C PHE A 394 -148.99 46.25 -41.46
N ALA A 395 -149.21 46.74 -42.68
CA ALA A 395 -148.20 46.74 -43.74
C ALA A 395 -146.97 47.60 -43.37
N VAL A 396 -147.17 48.76 -42.73
CA VAL A 396 -146.07 49.61 -42.25
C VAL A 396 -145.28 48.91 -41.14
N VAL A 397 -145.96 48.32 -40.15
CA VAL A 397 -145.30 47.56 -39.08
C VAL A 397 -144.54 46.35 -39.65
N ALA A 398 -145.13 45.61 -40.59
CA ALA A 398 -144.47 44.50 -41.26
C ALA A 398 -143.23 44.94 -42.06
N GLY A 399 -143.28 46.11 -42.71
CA GLY A 399 -142.13 46.73 -43.38
C GLY A 399 -141.01 47.09 -42.40
N GLU A 400 -141.35 47.67 -41.25
CA GLU A 400 -140.37 48.04 -40.20
C GLU A 400 -139.75 46.80 -39.54
N VAL A 401 -140.55 45.77 -39.23
CA VAL A 401 -140.05 44.49 -38.71
C VAL A 401 -139.13 43.82 -39.71
N ARG A 402 -139.45 43.89 -41.01
CA ARG A 402 -138.60 43.37 -42.08
C ARG A 402 -137.27 44.12 -42.16
N ALA A 403 -137.29 45.45 -42.13
CA ALA A 403 -136.09 46.27 -42.15
C ALA A 403 -135.20 45.99 -40.92
N LEU A 404 -135.81 45.83 -39.73
CA LEU A 404 -135.09 45.45 -38.51
C LEU A 404 -134.48 44.05 -38.60
N ALA A 405 -135.19 43.08 -39.18
CA ALA A 405 -134.70 41.73 -39.41
C ALA A 405 -133.52 41.70 -40.40
N GLN A 406 -133.59 42.48 -41.50
CA GLN A 406 -132.47 42.63 -42.44
C GLN A 406 -131.25 43.28 -41.78
N ARG A 407 -131.45 44.34 -40.99
CA ARG A 407 -130.37 44.97 -40.20
C ARG A 407 -129.76 44.01 -39.18
N SER A 408 -130.57 43.16 -38.54
CA SER A 408 -130.11 42.16 -37.59
C SER A 408 -129.29 41.06 -38.27
N ALA A 409 -129.70 40.61 -39.46
CA ALA A 409 -128.94 39.65 -40.27
C ALA A 409 -127.60 40.23 -40.76
N GLU A 410 -127.58 41.49 -41.20
CA GLU A 410 -126.36 42.18 -41.61
C GLU A 410 -125.37 42.34 -40.45
N ALA A 411 -125.84 42.78 -39.28
CA ALA A 411 -125.04 42.85 -38.06
C ALA A 411 -124.54 41.47 -37.60
N ALA A 412 -125.39 40.43 -37.66
CA ALA A 412 -124.99 39.07 -37.33
C ALA A 412 -123.89 38.56 -38.28
N LYS A 413 -123.98 38.85 -39.58
CA LYS A 413 -122.95 38.50 -40.57
C LYS A 413 -121.63 39.21 -40.30
N GLU A 414 -121.67 40.50 -39.95
CA GLU A 414 -120.47 41.27 -39.59
C GLU A 414 -119.80 40.73 -38.32
N ILE A 415 -120.58 40.43 -37.27
CA ILE A 415 -120.06 39.80 -36.05
C ILE A 415 -119.47 38.41 -36.36
N LYS A 416 -120.16 37.60 -37.18
CA LYS A 416 -119.66 36.27 -37.58
C LYS A 416 -118.31 36.37 -38.29
N GLN A 417 -118.15 37.36 -39.17
CA GLN A 417 -116.88 37.62 -39.84
C GLN A 417 -115.78 38.03 -38.84
N LEU A 418 -116.07 38.93 -37.90
CA LEU A 418 -115.11 39.34 -36.86
C LEU A 418 -114.70 38.18 -35.94
N ILE A 419 -115.64 37.32 -35.56
CA ILE A 419 -115.38 36.12 -34.75
C ILE A 419 -114.52 35.12 -35.54
N SER A 420 -114.82 34.89 -36.82
CA SER A 420 -114.00 34.02 -37.67
C SER A 420 -112.57 34.54 -37.84
N GLN A 421 -112.41 35.86 -38.04
CA GLN A 421 -111.09 36.48 -38.08
C GLN A 421 -110.35 36.39 -36.74
N SER A 422 -111.06 36.55 -35.61
CA SER A 422 -110.47 36.44 -34.27
C SER A 422 -110.05 35.01 -33.96
N ALA A 423 -110.87 34.01 -34.30
CA ALA A 423 -110.53 32.60 -34.18
C ALA A 423 -109.29 32.23 -35.00
N GLY A 424 -109.19 32.72 -36.25
CA GLY A 424 -107.99 32.53 -37.07
C GLY A 424 -106.73 33.14 -36.46
N LYS A 425 -106.83 34.32 -35.81
CA LYS A 425 -105.71 34.93 -35.08
C LYS A 425 -105.33 34.15 -33.82
N VAL A 426 -106.32 33.62 -33.09
CA VAL A 426 -106.09 32.79 -31.89
C VAL A 426 -105.43 31.47 -32.28
N GLU A 427 -105.86 30.83 -33.37
CA GLU A 427 -105.25 29.60 -33.88
C GLU A 427 -103.78 29.84 -34.28
N ALA A 428 -103.50 30.93 -35.01
CA ALA A 428 -102.13 31.32 -35.35
C ALA A 428 -101.29 31.61 -34.09
N GLY A 429 -101.88 32.28 -33.09
CA GLY A 429 -101.26 32.53 -31.80
C GLY A 429 -100.94 31.24 -31.03
N SER A 430 -101.89 30.30 -30.97
CA SER A 430 -101.71 29.00 -30.31
C SER A 430 -100.55 28.21 -30.93
N ARG A 431 -100.43 28.20 -32.27
CA ARG A 431 -99.28 27.57 -32.96
C ARG A 431 -97.94 28.22 -32.56
N LEU A 432 -97.84 29.54 -32.59
CA LEU A 432 -96.61 30.25 -32.21
C LEU A 432 -96.21 29.99 -30.75
N VAL A 433 -97.19 29.94 -29.84
CA VAL A 433 -96.94 29.66 -28.42
C VAL A 433 -96.57 28.18 -28.22
N SER A 434 -97.19 27.24 -28.94
CA SER A 434 -96.82 25.82 -28.94
C SER A 434 -95.38 25.61 -29.42
N ASP A 435 -94.99 26.27 -30.52
CA ASP A 435 -93.61 26.24 -31.03
C ASP A 435 -92.62 26.82 -30.00
N ALA A 436 -93.00 27.91 -29.33
CA ALA A 436 -92.21 28.47 -28.22
C ALA A 436 -92.09 27.49 -27.04
N GLY A 437 -93.13 26.70 -26.76
CA GLY A 437 -93.13 25.66 -25.73
C GLY A 437 -92.16 24.52 -26.06
N SER A 438 -92.18 24.03 -27.30
CA SER A 438 -91.19 23.07 -27.79
C SER A 438 -89.76 23.63 -27.69
N ALA A 439 -89.55 24.88 -28.10
CA ALA A 439 -88.24 25.52 -27.98
C ALA A 439 -87.75 25.63 -26.54
N MET A 440 -88.63 25.83 -25.55
CA MET A 440 -88.25 25.79 -24.13
C MET A 440 -87.84 24.38 -23.68
N ASN A 441 -88.53 23.34 -24.13
CA ASN A 441 -88.15 21.96 -23.81
C ASN A 441 -86.77 21.61 -24.40
N ASP A 442 -86.49 22.04 -25.62
CA ASP A 442 -85.17 21.88 -26.24
C ASP A 442 -84.08 22.61 -25.45
N ILE A 443 -84.35 23.84 -24.99
CA ILE A 443 -83.43 24.59 -24.11
C ILE A 443 -83.16 23.82 -22.81
N VAL A 444 -84.20 23.27 -22.16
CA VAL A 444 -84.03 22.47 -20.93
C VAL A 444 -83.13 21.25 -21.20
N ALA A 445 -83.31 20.58 -22.34
CA ALA A 445 -82.49 19.43 -22.73
C ALA A 445 -81.03 19.83 -23.01
N GLU A 446 -80.79 20.96 -23.69
CA GLU A 446 -79.44 21.46 -23.94
C GLU A 446 -78.72 21.92 -22.67
N VAL A 447 -79.41 22.65 -21.78
CA VAL A 447 -78.83 23.07 -20.51
C VAL A 447 -78.48 21.85 -19.65
N ARG A 448 -79.26 20.76 -19.72
CA ARG A 448 -78.91 19.50 -19.07
C ARG A 448 -77.61 18.91 -19.64
N ARG A 449 -77.46 18.86 -20.98
CA ARG A 449 -76.21 18.42 -21.61
C ARG A 449 -75.01 19.27 -21.18
N VAL A 450 -75.19 20.59 -21.09
CA VAL A 450 -74.15 21.50 -20.58
C VAL A 450 -73.78 21.18 -19.12
N ALA A 451 -74.76 20.91 -18.26
CA ALA A 451 -74.50 20.54 -16.87
C ALA A 451 -73.74 19.20 -16.76
N ASP A 452 -74.07 18.21 -17.60
CA ASP A 452 -73.36 16.93 -17.66
C ASP A 452 -71.89 17.12 -18.08
N LEU A 453 -71.63 17.94 -19.12
CA LEU A 453 -70.27 18.28 -19.55
C LEU A 453 -69.47 19.01 -18.45
N ILE A 454 -70.10 19.94 -17.73
CA ILE A 454 -69.46 20.64 -16.61
C ILE A 454 -69.07 19.63 -15.51
N SER A 455 -69.93 18.63 -15.24
CA SER A 455 -69.63 17.57 -14.28
C SER A 455 -68.45 16.71 -14.71
N GLU A 456 -68.34 16.37 -15.99
CA GLU A 456 -67.19 15.64 -16.54
C GLU A 456 -65.90 16.46 -16.45
N ILE A 457 -65.94 17.76 -16.76
CA ILE A 457 -64.80 18.67 -16.62
C ILE A 457 -64.36 18.74 -15.14
N GLY A 458 -65.30 18.78 -14.20
CA GLY A 458 -65.01 18.76 -12.76
C GLY A 458 -64.29 17.48 -12.32
N ALA A 459 -64.77 16.32 -12.77
CA ALA A 459 -64.12 15.05 -12.48
C ALA A 459 -62.69 15.00 -13.04
N ALA A 460 -62.50 15.45 -14.28
CA ALA A 460 -61.19 15.51 -14.94
C ALA A 460 -60.24 16.49 -14.23
N ALA A 461 -60.72 17.67 -13.82
CA ALA A 461 -59.92 18.64 -13.08
C ALA A 461 -59.52 18.11 -11.70
N GLN A 462 -60.38 17.35 -11.04
CA GLN A 462 -60.05 16.73 -9.75
C GLN A 462 -59.00 15.62 -9.89
N GLU A 463 -59.07 14.82 -10.95
CA GLU A 463 -58.04 13.83 -11.29
C GLU A 463 -56.70 14.50 -11.63
N GLN A 464 -56.71 15.60 -12.40
CA GLN A 464 -55.53 16.41 -12.67
C GLN A 464 -54.90 16.94 -11.38
N GLY A 465 -55.71 17.47 -10.44
CA GLY A 465 -55.21 17.94 -9.15
C GLY A 465 -54.48 16.85 -8.36
N GLN A 466 -55.02 15.63 -8.34
CA GLN A 466 -54.34 14.48 -7.72
C GLN A 466 -53.03 14.11 -8.44
N GLY A 467 -53.04 14.12 -9.77
CA GLY A 467 -51.85 13.86 -10.58
C GLY A 467 -50.74 14.90 -10.34
N ILE A 468 -51.11 16.18 -10.27
CA ILE A 468 -50.20 17.30 -9.97
C ILE A 468 -49.59 17.11 -8.58
N SER A 469 -50.40 16.74 -7.57
CA SER A 469 -49.89 16.47 -6.22
C SER A 469 -48.86 15.34 -6.20
N GLN A 470 -49.11 14.23 -6.91
CA GLN A 470 -48.15 13.12 -6.98
C GLN A 470 -46.84 13.52 -7.67
N VAL A 471 -46.91 14.30 -8.74
CA VAL A 471 -45.70 14.80 -9.42
C VAL A 471 -44.97 15.80 -8.53
N SER A 472 -45.67 16.64 -7.77
CA SER A 472 -45.05 17.53 -6.77
C SER A 472 -44.29 16.75 -5.69
N ASP A 473 -44.87 15.67 -5.17
CA ASP A 473 -44.18 14.77 -4.22
C ASP A 473 -42.91 14.15 -4.83
N ALA A 474 -42.98 13.74 -6.10
CA ALA A 474 -41.82 13.20 -6.83
C ALA A 474 -40.72 14.26 -7.04
N VAL A 475 -41.09 15.50 -7.38
CA VAL A 475 -40.14 16.63 -7.49
C VAL A 475 -39.47 16.92 -6.14
N ASN A 476 -40.23 16.91 -5.04
CA ASN A 476 -39.68 17.06 -3.68
C ASN A 476 -38.72 15.92 -3.28
N GLN A 477 -38.90 14.72 -3.83
CA GLN A 477 -37.96 13.62 -3.62
C GLN A 477 -36.71 13.76 -4.49
N LEU A 478 -36.85 14.22 -5.75
CA LEU A 478 -35.72 14.53 -6.62
C LEU A 478 -34.86 15.66 -6.05
N ASP A 479 -35.46 16.68 -5.43
CA ASP A 479 -34.73 17.75 -4.74
C ASP A 479 -33.87 17.19 -3.59
N ARG A 480 -34.44 16.35 -2.73
CA ARG A 480 -33.69 15.67 -1.65
C ARG A 480 -32.49 14.87 -2.18
N VAL A 481 -32.68 14.10 -3.25
CA VAL A 481 -31.58 13.33 -3.88
C VAL A 481 -30.55 14.27 -4.51
N THR A 482 -30.98 15.41 -5.07
CA THR A 482 -30.08 16.42 -5.64
C THR A 482 -29.20 17.06 -4.56
N GLN A 483 -29.76 17.35 -3.38
CA GLN A 483 -29.00 17.84 -2.23
C GLN A 483 -28.04 16.77 -1.67
N GLU A 484 -28.46 15.50 -1.60
CA GLU A 484 -27.58 14.40 -1.19
C GLU A 484 -26.42 14.21 -2.18
N ASN A 485 -26.68 14.33 -3.49
CA ASN A 485 -25.64 14.30 -4.52
C ASN A 485 -24.65 15.46 -4.35
N ALA A 486 -25.12 16.67 -4.01
CA ALA A 486 -24.22 17.80 -3.75
C ALA A 486 -23.29 17.50 -2.56
N ALA A 487 -23.82 16.94 -1.46
CA ALA A 487 -23.02 16.53 -0.31
C ALA A 487 -22.00 15.43 -0.67
N LEU A 488 -22.41 14.43 -1.46
CA LEU A 488 -21.52 13.36 -1.94
C LEU A 488 -20.43 13.90 -2.85
N VAL A 489 -20.71 14.91 -3.66
CA VAL A 489 -19.72 15.59 -4.51
C VAL A 489 -18.69 16.33 -3.65
N GLU A 490 -19.09 17.00 -2.58
CA GLU A 490 -18.13 17.62 -1.65
C GLU A 490 -17.25 16.56 -0.96
N GLU A 491 -17.86 15.47 -0.46
CA GLU A 491 -17.12 14.39 0.21
C GLU A 491 -16.13 13.69 -0.74
N ALA A 492 -16.55 13.39 -1.97
CA ALA A 492 -15.67 12.77 -2.96
C ALA A 492 -14.57 13.73 -3.45
N ALA A 493 -14.82 15.05 -3.48
CA ALA A 493 -13.78 16.03 -3.80
C ALA A 493 -12.72 16.09 -2.68
N ALA A 494 -13.16 16.07 -1.41
CA ALA A 494 -12.26 15.99 -0.26
C ALA A 494 -11.45 14.68 -0.25
N ALA A 495 -12.09 13.55 -0.56
CA ALA A 495 -11.42 12.25 -0.66
C ALA A 495 -10.37 12.23 -1.78
N ALA A 496 -10.70 12.78 -2.97
CA ALA A 496 -9.75 12.92 -4.07
C ALA A 496 -8.56 13.80 -3.69
N GLY A 497 -8.78 14.93 -3.01
CA GLY A 497 -7.72 15.78 -2.47
C GLY A 497 -6.81 15.03 -1.49
N SER A 498 -7.38 14.23 -0.58
CA SER A 498 -6.60 13.41 0.36
C SER A 498 -5.77 12.34 -0.37
N LEU A 499 -6.30 11.71 -1.41
CA LEU A 499 -5.56 10.74 -2.22
C LEU A 499 -4.36 11.38 -2.93
N ASP A 500 -4.53 12.59 -3.47
CA ASP A 500 -3.45 13.34 -4.11
C ASP A 500 -2.34 13.70 -3.09
N GLU A 501 -2.72 14.20 -1.90
CA GLU A 501 -1.77 14.47 -0.82
C GLU A 501 -1.03 13.20 -0.36
N GLN A 502 -1.72 12.08 -0.23
CA GLN A 502 -1.11 10.80 0.14
C GLN A 502 -0.14 10.30 -0.94
N ALA A 503 -0.50 10.42 -2.22
CA ALA A 503 0.37 10.08 -3.33
C ALA A 503 1.64 10.96 -3.33
N ALA A 504 1.49 12.28 -3.16
CA ALA A 504 2.62 13.21 -3.05
C ALA A 504 3.53 12.85 -1.86
N LYS A 505 2.95 12.49 -0.72
CA LYS A 505 3.69 12.06 0.47
C LYS A 505 4.47 10.77 0.22
N LEU A 506 3.90 9.79 -0.48
CA LEU A 506 4.60 8.56 -0.87
C LEU A 506 5.78 8.84 -1.80
N VAL A 507 5.58 9.68 -2.83
CA VAL A 507 6.65 10.12 -3.73
C VAL A 507 7.79 10.80 -2.95
N ASN A 508 7.45 11.66 -1.99
CA ASN A 508 8.43 12.36 -1.17
C ASN A 508 9.20 11.38 -0.24
N LEU A 509 8.50 10.44 0.42
CA LEU A 509 9.14 9.43 1.27
C LEU A 509 10.15 8.58 0.50
N VAL A 510 9.83 8.19 -0.73
CA VAL A 510 10.75 7.40 -1.56
C VAL A 510 11.76 8.24 -2.35
N SER A 511 11.65 9.58 -2.32
CA SER A 511 12.55 10.50 -3.04
C SER A 511 13.98 10.49 -2.50
N VAL A 512 14.16 10.11 -1.22
CA VAL A 512 15.47 9.91 -0.58
C VAL A 512 16.28 8.86 -1.34
N PHE A 513 15.61 7.86 -1.93
CA PHE A 513 16.24 6.82 -2.73
C PHE A 513 16.54 7.34 -4.14
N GLN A 514 17.83 7.50 -4.43
CA GLN A 514 18.31 7.90 -5.75
C GLN A 514 18.36 6.68 -6.66
N LEU A 515 17.40 6.60 -7.58
CA LEU A 515 17.45 5.69 -8.71
C LEU A 515 18.45 6.28 -9.71
N GLY A 516 19.52 5.55 -10.01
CA GLY A 516 20.49 5.98 -11.02
C GLY A 516 19.77 6.24 -12.33
N LYS A 517 20.16 7.30 -13.05
CA LYS A 517 19.70 7.50 -14.42
C LYS A 517 20.19 6.31 -15.22
N GLU A 518 19.32 5.33 -15.46
CA GLU A 518 19.47 4.45 -16.60
C GLU A 518 19.41 5.37 -17.81
N THR A 519 20.58 5.78 -18.30
CA THR A 519 20.73 6.10 -19.71
C THR A 519 20.39 4.81 -20.43
N VAL A 520 19.09 4.62 -20.69
CA VAL A 520 18.60 3.67 -21.66
C VAL A 520 19.25 4.10 -22.95
N LYS A 521 20.41 3.51 -23.25
CA LYS A 521 21.01 3.58 -24.56
C LYS A 521 20.06 2.75 -25.42
N ALA A 522 19.01 3.40 -25.92
CA ALA A 522 18.14 2.82 -26.92
C ALA A 522 19.06 2.18 -27.98
N PRO A 523 18.86 0.91 -28.36
CA PRO A 523 19.63 0.34 -29.44
C PRO A 523 19.31 1.17 -30.67
N MET A 524 20.25 2.03 -31.05
CA MET A 524 20.28 2.64 -32.38
C MET A 524 20.57 1.49 -33.34
N THR A 525 19.52 0.77 -33.74
CA THR A 525 19.55 -0.02 -34.97
C THR A 525 19.75 0.99 -36.08
N ASN A 526 20.98 1.01 -36.58
CA ASN A 526 21.39 1.75 -37.75
C ASN A 526 20.74 1.10 -38.99
N THR A 527 19.44 1.32 -39.16
CA THR A 527 18.75 1.15 -40.44
C THR A 527 18.65 2.53 -41.06
N ALA A 528 19.44 2.73 -42.11
CA ALA A 528 19.38 3.90 -42.96
C ALA A 528 17.91 4.20 -43.37
N PRO A 529 17.48 5.47 -43.38
CA PRO A 529 16.15 5.82 -43.84
C PRO A 529 16.09 5.65 -45.35
N THR A 530 15.43 4.59 -45.82
CA THR A 530 14.96 4.49 -47.20
C THR A 530 13.88 5.56 -47.37
N GLN A 531 14.19 6.59 -48.16
CA GLN A 531 13.27 7.65 -48.51
C GLN A 531 12.02 7.05 -49.16
N THR A 532 10.90 7.12 -48.44
CA THR A 532 9.57 6.88 -49.00
C THR A 532 9.04 8.26 -49.43
N PRO A 533 8.47 8.42 -50.65
CA PRO A 533 7.96 9.71 -51.10
C PRO A 533 6.88 10.25 -50.15
N PRO A 534 6.78 11.58 -49.96
CA PRO A 534 5.79 12.16 -49.07
C PRO A 534 4.37 11.91 -49.59
N ALA A 535 3.51 11.43 -48.70
CA ALA A 535 2.06 11.41 -48.90
C ALA A 535 1.52 12.86 -49.03
N PRO A 536 0.46 13.09 -49.82
CA PRO A 536 -0.12 14.42 -49.97
C PRO A 536 -0.74 14.89 -48.64
N PRO A 537 -0.79 16.21 -48.39
CA PRO A 537 -1.31 16.76 -47.15
C PRO A 537 -2.81 16.42 -46.98
N PRO A 538 -3.28 16.18 -45.74
CA PRO A 538 -4.70 16.06 -45.48
C PRO A 538 -5.41 17.37 -45.84
N ALA A 539 -6.48 17.26 -46.61
CA ALA A 539 -7.36 18.38 -46.92
C ALA A 539 -7.84 19.02 -45.62
N ALA A 540 -7.69 20.34 -45.54
CA ALA A 540 -8.22 21.15 -44.45
C ALA A 540 -9.72 20.90 -44.31
N ALA A 541 -10.15 20.51 -43.10
CA ALA A 541 -11.55 20.57 -42.73
C ALA A 541 -12.03 22.04 -42.83
N PRO A 542 -13.23 22.29 -43.37
CA PRO A 542 -13.76 23.65 -43.46
C PRO A 542 -14.04 24.18 -42.04
N ALA A 543 -13.58 25.40 -41.79
CA ALA A 543 -13.89 26.16 -40.58
C ALA A 543 -15.41 26.35 -40.43
N PRO A 544 -15.96 26.32 -39.20
CA PRO A 544 -17.35 26.67 -38.98
C PRO A 544 -17.57 28.15 -39.30
N ALA A 545 -18.60 28.42 -40.09
CA ALA A 545 -19.00 29.77 -40.48
C ALA A 545 -19.34 30.63 -39.24
N PRO A 546 -19.06 31.94 -39.26
CA PRO A 546 -19.47 32.84 -38.19
C PRO A 546 -21.01 32.94 -38.16
N ALA A 547 -21.57 32.64 -36.99
CA ALA A 547 -23.00 32.81 -36.72
C ALA A 547 -23.39 34.28 -36.93
N LYS A 548 -24.35 34.51 -37.83
CA LYS A 548 -25.03 35.80 -37.96
C LYS A 548 -25.85 36.08 -36.69
N PRO A 549 -25.94 37.33 -36.23
CA PRO A 549 -26.81 37.69 -35.11
C PRO A 549 -28.27 37.54 -35.52
N ALA A 550 -29.06 36.84 -34.70
CA ALA A 550 -30.51 36.83 -34.81
C ALA A 550 -31.06 38.21 -34.38
N ALA A 551 -31.75 38.87 -35.31
CA ALA A 551 -32.59 40.03 -35.02
C ALA A 551 -33.96 39.54 -34.50
N PRO A 552 -34.66 40.35 -33.67
CA PRO A 552 -35.80 39.90 -32.88
C PRO A 552 -37.08 39.83 -33.71
N THR A 553 -37.90 38.82 -33.45
CA THR A 553 -39.28 38.71 -33.96
C THR A 553 -40.20 39.64 -33.16
N PRO A 554 -41.04 40.47 -33.81
CA PRO A 554 -42.20 41.06 -33.16
C PRO A 554 -43.41 40.13 -33.28
N ALA A 555 -44.17 40.06 -32.19
CA ALA A 555 -45.50 39.47 -32.12
C ALA A 555 -46.45 40.09 -33.17
N THR A 556 -47.37 39.29 -33.70
CA THR A 556 -48.73 39.76 -34.02
C THR A 556 -49.71 38.60 -34.18
N ILE A 557 -50.80 38.73 -33.44
CA ILE A 557 -52.01 37.91 -33.43
C ILE A 557 -52.76 38.10 -34.76
N LYS A 558 -53.28 37.01 -35.34
CA LYS A 558 -54.59 37.06 -36.03
C LYS A 558 -55.24 35.68 -36.15
N ALA A 559 -56.49 35.63 -35.70
CA ALA A 559 -57.39 34.50 -35.72
C ALA A 559 -58.15 34.36 -37.06
N ALA A 560 -58.81 33.21 -37.19
CA ALA A 560 -59.99 32.84 -38.02
C ALA A 560 -59.71 31.85 -39.19
N PRO A 561 -60.72 31.07 -39.66
CA PRO A 561 -60.95 29.69 -39.18
C PRO A 561 -61.25 28.65 -40.31
N VAL A 562 -61.57 27.42 -39.88
CA VAL A 562 -62.34 26.34 -40.57
C VAL A 562 -61.59 25.51 -41.63
N VAL A 563 -61.55 24.18 -41.42
CA VAL A 563 -62.28 23.14 -42.17
C VAL A 563 -61.80 21.75 -41.70
N ALA A 564 -62.76 20.96 -41.22
CA ALA A 564 -62.61 19.55 -40.89
C ALA A 564 -62.51 18.68 -42.15
N ARG A 565 -61.65 17.65 -42.12
CA ARG A 565 -61.81 16.41 -42.89
C ARG A 565 -61.33 15.21 -42.06
N PRO A 566 -61.95 14.03 -42.24
CA PRO A 566 -61.87 12.92 -41.29
C PRO A 566 -60.60 12.08 -41.50
N VAL A 567 -60.02 11.60 -40.40
CA VAL A 567 -58.91 10.63 -40.42
C VAL A 567 -59.47 9.22 -40.19
N ASP A 568 -58.96 8.34 -41.03
CA ASP A 568 -59.23 6.93 -41.20
C ASP A 568 -58.94 6.10 -39.94
N LYS A 569 -59.76 5.08 -39.68
CA LYS A 569 -59.61 4.17 -38.54
C LYS A 569 -58.71 3.01 -38.95
N THR A 570 -57.42 3.10 -38.63
CA THR A 570 -56.53 1.92 -38.62
C THR A 570 -56.45 1.33 -37.21
N VAL A 571 -57.05 0.15 -37.10
CA VAL A 571 -56.99 -0.76 -35.96
C VAL A 571 -55.55 -1.23 -35.77
N ILE A 572 -54.96 -0.94 -34.60
CA ILE A 572 -53.74 -1.62 -34.13
C ILE A 572 -54.08 -2.28 -32.80
N THR A 573 -54.19 -3.61 -32.85
CA THR A 573 -54.21 -4.51 -31.70
C THR A 573 -52.87 -4.48 -30.95
N PRO A 574 -52.83 -4.32 -29.63
CA PRO A 574 -51.64 -4.58 -28.84
C PRO A 574 -51.63 -6.04 -28.35
N THR A 575 -50.62 -6.79 -28.79
CA THR A 575 -50.23 -8.11 -28.27
C THR A 575 -49.62 -7.94 -26.86
N PRO A 576 -50.00 -8.75 -25.85
CA PRO A 576 -49.38 -8.66 -24.53
C PRO A 576 -48.08 -9.47 -24.48
N HIS A 577 -46.95 -8.80 -24.21
CA HIS A 577 -45.71 -9.45 -23.82
C HIS A 577 -45.82 -9.99 -22.39
N ARG A 578 -45.65 -11.31 -22.28
CA ARG A 578 -45.59 -12.11 -21.05
C ARG A 578 -44.20 -12.01 -20.41
N PRO A 579 -44.05 -11.56 -19.16
CA PRO A 579 -42.79 -11.73 -18.43
C PRO A 579 -42.67 -13.12 -17.81
N ALA A 580 -41.45 -13.65 -17.85
CA ALA A 580 -41.06 -14.97 -17.42
C ALA A 580 -41.19 -15.17 -15.90
N ALA A 581 -41.60 -16.38 -15.52
CA ALA A 581 -41.81 -16.81 -14.15
C ALA A 581 -40.49 -16.97 -13.37
N LEU A 582 -40.31 -16.18 -12.31
CA LEU A 582 -39.36 -16.46 -11.24
C LEU A 582 -39.99 -17.45 -10.25
N ARG A 583 -39.38 -18.63 -10.14
CA ARG A 583 -39.72 -19.68 -9.17
C ARG A 583 -39.48 -19.18 -7.75
N LYS A 584 -40.56 -19.06 -6.96
CA LYS A 584 -40.52 -19.00 -5.49
C LYS A 584 -40.15 -20.37 -4.94
N ARG A 585 -39.16 -20.44 -4.04
CA ARG A 585 -38.88 -21.60 -3.19
C ARG A 585 -39.39 -21.27 -1.79
N ALA A 586 -40.27 -22.13 -1.27
CA ALA A 586 -40.86 -22.02 0.06
C ALA A 586 -39.87 -22.48 1.17
N PRO A 587 -40.12 -22.12 2.44
CA PRO A 587 -39.17 -22.27 3.55
C PRO A 587 -39.26 -23.66 4.20
N ALA A 588 -38.18 -24.11 4.83
CA ALA A 588 -38.17 -25.29 5.68
C ALA A 588 -38.20 -24.86 7.16
N GLN A 589 -39.15 -25.45 7.89
CA GLN A 589 -39.39 -25.35 9.32
C GLN A 589 -38.56 -26.38 10.12
N ASP A 590 -38.24 -25.96 11.36
CA ASP A 590 -38.17 -26.69 12.63
C ASP A 590 -37.20 -27.86 12.86
N ALA A 591 -36.28 -27.64 13.81
CA ALA A 591 -35.93 -28.60 14.87
C ALA A 591 -35.20 -27.90 16.05
N GLU A 592 -35.84 -27.88 17.22
CA GLU A 592 -35.28 -27.73 18.59
C GLU A 592 -35.70 -28.99 19.40
N PRO A 593 -35.32 -29.26 20.67
CA PRO A 593 -34.29 -28.69 21.58
C PRO A 593 -33.49 -29.77 22.41
N ALA A 594 -32.61 -29.32 23.34
CA ALA A 594 -32.16 -29.93 24.63
C ALA A 594 -30.62 -29.84 24.87
N ARG A 595 -30.00 -29.70 26.06
CA ARG A 595 -30.31 -29.26 27.45
C ARG A 595 -28.96 -29.31 28.26
N ALA A 596 -28.78 -28.40 29.23
CA ALA A 596 -28.02 -28.52 30.51
C ALA A 596 -26.45 -28.54 30.63
N THR A 597 -25.89 -27.43 31.16
CA THR A 597 -24.97 -27.16 32.34
C THR A 597 -24.17 -28.30 33.03
N PRO A 598 -23.06 -28.08 33.83
CA PRO A 598 -22.78 -26.93 34.72
C PRO A 598 -21.30 -26.45 34.99
N ARG A 599 -21.21 -25.40 35.81
CA ARG A 599 -20.08 -24.73 36.55
C ARG A 599 -19.19 -25.68 37.40
N PRO A 600 -17.97 -25.28 37.87
CA PRO A 600 -17.78 -24.50 39.14
C PRO A 600 -16.61 -23.46 39.10
N ALA A 601 -16.70 -22.27 39.73
CA ALA A 601 -16.48 -21.86 41.13
C ALA A 601 -15.01 -21.54 41.51
N SER A 602 -14.80 -20.31 42.01
CA SER A 602 -13.57 -19.66 42.51
C SER A 602 -13.01 -20.27 43.82
N PRO A 603 -11.87 -19.80 44.38
CA PRO A 603 -11.89 -18.61 45.25
C PRO A 603 -10.67 -17.65 45.20
N VAL A 604 -10.94 -16.43 45.70
CA VAL A 604 -10.13 -15.23 46.06
C VAL A 604 -9.40 -15.54 47.43
N PRO A 605 -8.45 -14.77 48.05
CA PRO A 605 -8.26 -13.30 47.99
C PRO A 605 -6.87 -12.65 48.24
N SER A 606 -6.77 -11.33 47.95
CA SER A 606 -6.31 -10.20 48.83
C SER A 606 -5.90 -8.98 47.97
N GLN A 607 -6.62 -7.83 48.11
CA GLN A 607 -6.19 -6.54 48.72
C GLN A 607 -5.10 -5.78 47.93
N ALA A 608 -5.11 -4.46 47.69
CA ALA A 608 -5.84 -3.30 48.21
C ALA A 608 -5.63 -2.06 47.30
N ASN A 609 -6.48 -1.03 47.47
CA ASN A 609 -6.29 0.42 47.24
C ASN A 609 -5.95 0.93 45.81
N ASP A 610 -6.41 2.07 45.29
CA ASP A 610 -7.02 3.28 45.87
C ASP A 610 -7.95 3.93 44.82
N ASP A 611 -9.05 4.52 45.33
CA ASP A 611 -9.86 5.54 44.67
C ASP A 611 -9.07 6.86 44.52
N TRP A 612 -9.23 7.55 43.38
CA TRP A 612 -9.17 9.01 43.33
C TRP A 612 -10.25 9.54 42.38
N GLU A 613 -10.98 10.52 42.90
CA GLU A 613 -12.11 11.25 42.32
C GLU A 613 -11.72 12.19 41.17
N SER A 614 -12.77 12.58 40.44
CA SER A 614 -12.94 13.69 39.49
C SER A 614 -11.98 14.90 39.55
N PHE A 615 -11.57 15.36 38.37
CA PHE A 615 -11.87 16.69 37.83
C PHE A 615 -11.79 16.70 36.30
#